data_AF-A0A447NNS5-F1
#
_entry.id   AF-A0A447NNS5-F1
#
_cell.length_a   1.000
_cell.length_b   1.000
_cell.length_c   1.000
_cell.angle_alpha   90.00
_cell.angle_beta   90.00
_cell.angle_gamma   90.00
#
_symmetry.space_group_name_H-M   'P 1'
#
loop_
_entity.id
_entity.type
_entity.pdbx_description
1 polymer ?
#
loop_
_entity_poly.entity_id
_entity_poly.type
_entity_poly.pdbx_seq_one_letter_code
_entity_poly.pdbx_strand_id
1 'polypeptide(L)'
;MVTIFAAIVGCLIYVPQFLASVQTMEIVPSFAVGSAVGLRGFMSYIFGASLGTSLFGVMVDKLGWYGGFYLLMGGIVCCILFCYLSHRGALELERQRQNALHNQDSLQLADAQ
;
A
#
# COMPACT_ATOMS: atom_id res chain seq x y z
N MET A 1 -5.53 -28.37 -13.77
CA MET A 1 -4.90 -27.33 -14.62
C MET A 1 -5.22 -25.93 -14.12
N VAL A 2 -6.49 -25.55 -14.02
CA VAL A 2 -6.90 -24.19 -13.57
C VAL A 2 -6.45 -23.85 -12.14
N THR A 3 -6.43 -24.83 -11.25
CA THR A 3 -5.99 -24.69 -9.85
C THR A 3 -4.51 -24.33 -9.71
N ILE A 4 -3.64 -24.88 -10.56
CA ILE A 4 -2.19 -24.59 -10.53
C ILE A 4 -1.93 -23.15 -11.00
N PHE A 5 -2.58 -22.74 -12.10
CA PHE A 5 -2.49 -21.36 -12.57
C PHE A 5 -3.03 -20.36 -11.55
N ALA A 6 -4.19 -20.65 -10.94
CA ALA A 6 -4.74 -19.81 -9.88
C ALA A 6 -3.82 -19.73 -8.65
N ALA A 7 -3.19 -20.85 -8.26
CA ALA A 7 -2.24 -20.88 -7.16
C ALA A 7 -0.99 -20.04 -7.45
N ILE A 8 -0.42 -20.15 -8.65
CA ILE A 8 0.78 -19.38 -9.04
C ILE A 8 0.47 -17.88 -9.05
N VAL A 9 -0.65 -17.46 -9.66
CA VAL A 9 -1.07 -16.06 -9.70
C VAL A 9 -1.34 -15.53 -8.30
N GLY A 10 -2.04 -16.32 -7.47
CA GLY A 10 -2.30 -15.98 -6.07
C GLY A 10 -1.01 -15.78 -5.28
N CYS A 11 -0.06 -16.72 -5.38
CA CYS A 11 1.24 -16.62 -4.73
C CYS A 11 2.02 -15.37 -5.19
N LEU A 12 2.02 -15.07 -6.49
CA LEU A 12 2.77 -13.91 -7.03
C LEU A 12 2.26 -12.56 -6.52
N ILE A 13 0.96 -12.43 -6.24
CA ILE A 13 0.37 -11.19 -5.72
C ILE A 13 0.47 -11.12 -4.20
N TYR A 14 0.32 -12.25 -3.51
CA TYR A 14 0.30 -12.28 -2.05
C TYR A 14 1.69 -12.07 -1.44
N VAL A 15 2.76 -12.57 -2.08
CA VAL A 15 4.15 -12.39 -1.62
C VAL A 15 4.53 -10.90 -1.49
N PRO A 16 4.43 -10.05 -2.53
CA PRO A 16 4.78 -8.64 -2.40
C PRO A 16 3.84 -7.89 -1.46
N GLN A 17 2.56 -8.26 -1.40
CA GLN A 17 1.62 -7.69 -0.43
C GLN A 17 2.04 -7.98 1.02
N PHE A 18 2.49 -9.22 1.28
CA PHE A 18 2.95 -9.63 2.61
C PHE A 18 4.26 -8.94 2.99
N LEU A 19 5.22 -8.88 2.07
CA LEU A 19 6.51 -8.21 2.29
C LEU A 19 6.32 -6.73 2.60
N ALA A 20 5.44 -6.03 1.88
CA ALA A 20 5.11 -4.64 2.17
C ALA A 20 4.50 -4.45 3.57
N SER A 21 3.69 -5.40 4.04
CA SER A 21 3.13 -5.36 5.40
C SER A 21 4.21 -5.54 6.46
N VAL A 22 5.16 -6.45 6.25
CA VAL A 22 6.29 -6.65 7.17
C VAL A 22 7.16 -5.39 7.22
N GLN A 23 7.44 -4.78 6.07
CA GLN A 23 8.21 -3.52 6.00
C GLN A 23 7.55 -2.38 6.79
N THR A 24 6.21 -2.27 6.76
CA THR A 24 5.51 -1.26 7.57
C THR A 24 5.61 -1.53 9.07
N MET A 25 5.74 -2.80 9.48
CA MET A 25 5.89 -3.13 10.90
C MET A 25 7.27 -2.74 11.44
N GLU A 26 8.31 -2.83 10.61
CA GLU A 26 9.67 -2.44 10.95
C GLU A 26 9.85 -0.90 11.01
N ILE A 27 9.07 -0.14 10.23
CA ILE A 27 9.18 1.33 10.14
C ILE A 27 8.36 2.08 11.21
N VAL A 28 7.24 1.51 11.67
CA VAL A 28 6.32 2.17 12.61
C VAL A 28 6.71 1.81 14.06
N PRO A 29 6.71 2.77 15.01
CA PRO A 29 6.95 2.47 16.42
C PRO A 29 6.01 1.37 16.91
N SER A 30 6.53 0.40 17.68
CA SER A 30 5.79 -0.81 18.07
C SER A 30 4.47 -0.52 18.81
N PHE A 31 4.37 0.63 19.47
CA PHE A 31 3.16 1.09 20.14
C PHE A 31 2.00 1.46 19.20
N ALA A 32 2.27 1.88 17.96
CA ALA A 32 1.25 2.33 17.00
C ALA A 32 1.04 1.35 15.83
N VAL A 33 1.90 0.34 15.69
CA VAL A 33 1.89 -0.60 14.56
C VAL A 33 0.57 -1.36 14.44
N GLY A 34 -0.01 -1.80 15.57
CA GLY A 34 -1.27 -2.56 15.59
C GLY A 34 -2.45 -1.73 15.10
N SER A 35 -2.55 -0.47 15.55
CA SER A 35 -3.61 0.44 15.13
C SER A 35 -3.49 0.84 13.66
N ALA A 36 -2.26 1.09 13.18
CA ALA A 36 -2.02 1.46 11.78
C ALA A 36 -2.33 0.29 10.81
N VAL A 37 -1.90 -0.93 11.14
CA VAL A 37 -2.18 -2.13 10.34
C VAL A 37 -3.67 -2.49 10.40
N GLY A 38 -4.29 -2.40 11.57
CA GLY A 38 -5.72 -2.66 11.75
C GLY A 38 -6.60 -1.68 10.97
N LEU A 39 -6.30 -0.38 11.01
CA LEU A 39 -7.02 0.65 10.25
C LEU A 39 -6.90 0.42 8.75
N ARG A 40 -5.70 0.08 8.25
CA ARG A 40 -5.48 -0.29 6.84
C ARG A 40 -6.36 -1.48 6.44
N GLY A 41 -6.36 -2.53 7.25
CA GLY A 41 -7.15 -3.74 6.98
C GLY A 41 -8.65 -3.44 6.96
N PHE A 42 -9.15 -2.68 7.93
CA PHE A 42 -10.54 -2.23 7.98
C PHE A 42 -10.91 -1.41 6.73
N MET A 43 -10.07 -0.44 6.36
CA MET A 43 -10.30 0.39 5.17
C MET A 43 -10.32 -0.45 3.90
N SER A 44 -9.37 -1.39 3.75
CA SER A 44 -9.30 -2.28 2.59
C SER A 44 -10.51 -3.21 2.50
N TYR A 45 -11.06 -3.67 3.63
CA TYR A 45 -12.20 -4.55 3.62
C TYR A 45 -13.50 -3.78 3.32
N ILE A 46 -13.76 -2.69 4.03
CA ILE A 46 -15.00 -1.91 3.86
C ILE A 46 -14.99 -1.12 2.55
N PHE A 47 -13.94 -0.35 2.28
CA PHE A 47 -13.87 0.45 1.06
C PHE A 47 -13.42 -0.40 -0.13
N GLY A 48 -12.42 -1.27 0.03
CA GLY A 48 -11.92 -2.08 -1.07
C GLY A 48 -12.88 -3.19 -1.48
N ALA A 49 -13.25 -4.08 -0.56
CA ALA A 49 -14.08 -5.24 -0.90
C ALA A 49 -15.55 -4.87 -1.13
N SER A 50 -16.17 -4.08 -0.25
CA SER A 50 -17.60 -3.75 -0.40
C SER A 50 -17.86 -2.77 -1.54
N LEU A 51 -17.07 -1.69 -1.68
CA LEU A 51 -17.22 -0.80 -2.84
C LEU A 51 -16.76 -1.47 -4.12
N GLY A 52 -15.67 -2.25 -4.08
CA GLY A 52 -15.18 -2.98 -5.26
C GLY A 52 -16.23 -3.94 -5.81
N THR A 53 -16.87 -4.73 -4.95
CA THR A 53 -17.92 -5.68 -5.36
C THR A 53 -19.16 -4.95 -5.86
N SER A 54 -19.61 -3.90 -5.16
CA SER A 54 -20.78 -3.11 -5.55
C SER A 54 -20.55 -2.36 -6.86
N LEU A 55 -19.39 -1.72 -7.01
CA LEU A 55 -19.01 -0.98 -8.20
C LEU A 55 -18.80 -1.90 -9.39
N PHE A 56 -18.17 -3.06 -9.18
CA PHE A 56 -18.01 -4.09 -10.21
C PHE A 56 -19.36 -4.64 -10.67
N GLY A 57 -20.29 -4.89 -9.73
CA GLY A 57 -21.66 -5.29 -10.04
C GLY A 57 -22.39 -4.27 -10.91
N VAL A 58 -22.38 -2.99 -10.52
CA VAL A 58 -23.02 -1.91 -11.29
C VAL A 58 -22.38 -1.73 -12.67
N MET A 59 -21.05 -1.85 -12.77
CA MET A 59 -20.34 -1.68 -14.04
C MET A 59 -20.64 -2.82 -15.01
N VAL A 60 -20.71 -4.06 -14.52
CA VAL A 60 -21.11 -5.24 -15.30
C VAL A 60 -22.57 -5.18 -15.72
N ASP A 61 -23.46 -4.67 -14.88
CA ASP A 61 -24.88 -4.56 -15.19
C ASP A 61 -25.16 -3.56 -16.33
N LYS A 62 -24.40 -2.44 -16.37
CA LYS A 62 -24.57 -1.37 -17.37
C LYS A 62 -23.80 -1.59 -18.68
N LEU A 63 -22.56 -2.07 -18.60
CA LEU A 63 -21.62 -2.14 -19.74
C LEU A 63 -21.27 -3.61 -20.11
N GLY A 64 -21.88 -4.57 -19.44
CA GLY A 64 -21.57 -5.98 -19.61
C GLY A 64 -20.19 -6.36 -19.08
N TRP A 65 -19.75 -7.57 -19.42
CA TRP A 65 -18.47 -8.13 -18.98
C TRP A 65 -17.24 -7.30 -19.39
N TYR A 66 -17.32 -6.57 -20.51
CA TYR A 66 -16.26 -5.66 -20.95
C TYR A 66 -16.04 -4.51 -19.96
N GLY A 67 -17.11 -3.96 -19.37
CA GLY A 67 -17.04 -2.95 -18.33
C GLY A 67 -16.32 -3.46 -17.08
N GLY A 68 -16.55 -4.72 -16.71
CA GLY A 68 -15.82 -5.39 -15.63
C GLY A 68 -14.31 -5.45 -15.90
N PHE A 69 -13.90 -5.87 -17.09
CA PHE A 69 -12.48 -5.90 -17.48
C PHE A 69 -11.83 -4.50 -17.50
N TYR A 70 -12.55 -3.47 -17.96
CA TYR A 70 -12.06 -2.09 -17.89
C TYR A 70 -11.91 -1.61 -16.44
N LEU A 71 -12.82 -1.99 -15.54
CA LEU A 71 -12.71 -1.68 -14.11
C LEU A 71 -11.50 -2.36 -13.47
N LEU A 72 -11.26 -3.64 -13.80
CA LEU A 72 -10.07 -4.39 -13.36
C LEU A 72 -8.78 -3.73 -13.85
N MET A 73 -8.71 -3.34 -15.12
CA MET A 73 -7.56 -2.61 -15.68
C MET A 73 -7.36 -1.25 -15.01
N GLY A 74 -8.43 -0.49 -14.78
CA GLY A 74 -8.38 0.76 -14.02
C GLY A 74 -7.86 0.55 -12.60
N GLY A 75 -8.29 -0.52 -11.92
CA GLY A 75 -7.80 -0.90 -10.61
C GLY A 75 -6.31 -1.20 -10.58
N ILE A 76 -5.79 -1.90 -11.60
CA ILE A 76 -4.35 -2.19 -11.74
C ILE A 76 -3.56 -0.90 -11.95
N VAL A 77 -4.02 0.00 -12.83
CA VAL A 77 -3.36 1.30 -13.09
C VAL A 77 -3.34 2.16 -11.82
N CYS A 78 -4.47 2.25 -11.11
CA CYS A 78 -4.55 2.93 -9.82
C CYS A 78 -3.59 2.29 -8.81
N CYS A 79 -3.54 0.96 -8.70
CA CYS A 79 -2.64 0.26 -7.80
C CYS A 79 -1.16 0.62 -8.08
N ILE A 80 -0.76 0.63 -9.35
CA ILE A 80 0.60 1.02 -9.75
C ILE A 80 0.89 2.47 -9.38
N LEU A 81 -0.05 3.40 -9.64
CA LEU A 81 0.09 4.80 -9.26
C LEU A 81 0.22 4.98 -7.75
N PHE A 82 -0.63 4.32 -6.96
CA PHE A 82 -0.57 4.37 -5.50
C PHE A 82 0.73 3.76 -4.96
N CYS A 83 1.21 2.65 -5.54
CA CYS A 83 2.53 2.10 -5.22
C CYS A 83 3.64 3.09 -5.52
N TYR A 84 3.59 3.77 -6.67
CA TYR A 84 4.57 4.78 -7.04
C TYR A 84 4.53 5.99 -6.10
N LEU A 85 3.34 6.50 -5.78
CA LEU A 85 3.18 7.59 -4.81
C LEU A 85 3.68 7.19 -3.42
N SER A 86 3.33 6.00 -2.95
CA SER A 86 3.80 5.45 -1.67
C SER A 86 5.32 5.36 -1.63
N HIS A 87 5.94 4.87 -2.71
CA HIS A 87 7.39 4.81 -2.83
C HIS A 87 8.03 6.21 -2.80
N ARG A 88 7.45 7.20 -3.48
CA ARG A 88 7.91 8.59 -3.44
C ARG A 88 7.75 9.21 -2.04
N GLY A 89 6.65 8.91 -1.35
CA GLY A 89 6.39 9.37 0.01
C GLY A 89 7.39 8.77 1.02
N ALA A 90 7.73 7.49 0.87
CA ALA A 90 8.74 6.83 1.70
C ALA A 90 10.12 7.51 1.55
N LEU A 91 10.52 7.81 0.30
CA LEU A 91 11.78 8.51 -0.01
C LEU A 91 11.86 9.92 0.60
N GLU A 92 10.75 10.65 0.65
CA GLU A 92 10.73 11.98 1.27
C GLU A 92 10.88 11.91 2.79
N LEU A 93 10.28 10.90 3.41
CA LEU A 93 10.37 10.67 4.85
C LEU A 93 11.80 10.32 5.29
N GLU A 94 12.53 9.55 4.46
CA GLU A 94 13.94 9.25 4.66
C GLU A 94 14.83 10.51 4.58
N ARG A 95 14.57 11.42 3.62
CA ARG A 95 15.29 12.70 3.51
C ARG A 95 15.10 13.57 4.74
N GLN A 96 13.87 13.68 5.25
CA GLN A 96 13.58 14.47 6.44
C GLN A 96 14.32 13.93 7.68
N ARG A 97 14.41 12.60 7.81
CA ARG A 97 15.12 11.96 8.91
C ARG A 97 16.63 12.23 8.87
N GLN A 98 17.24 12.20 7.68
CA GLN A 98 18.66 12.54 7.50
C GLN A 98 18.95 14.01 7.84
N ASN A 99 18.08 14.93 7.39
CA ASN A 99 18.24 16.35 7.70
C ASN A 99 18.09 16.65 9.19
N ALA A 100 17.16 16.00 9.88
CA ALA A 100 16.98 16.16 11.33
C ALA A 100 18.19 15.66 12.13
N LEU A 101 18.77 14.52 11.74
CA LEU A 101 20.00 13.98 12.36
C LEU A 101 21.18 14.93 12.17
N HIS A 102 21.41 15.40 10.94
CA HIS A 102 22.50 16.32 10.63
C HIS A 102 22.38 17.65 11.40
N ASN A 103 21.15 18.15 11.55
CA ASN A 103 20.90 19.40 12.29
C ASN A 103 21.11 19.23 13.81
N GLN A 104 20.80 18.04 14.34
CA GLN A 104 21.04 17.71 15.74
C GLN A 104 22.54 17.57 16.07
N ASP A 105 23.32 16.95 15.18
CA ASP A 105 24.79 16.89 15.31
C ASP A 105 25.41 18.31 15.30
N SER A 106 24.94 19.20 14.41
CA SER A 106 25.45 20.58 14.37
C SER A 106 25.11 21.41 15.60
N LEU A 107 23.96 21.16 16.25
CA LEU A 107 23.59 21.83 17.50
C LEU A 107 24.41 21.32 18.68
N GLN A 108 24.69 20.01 18.75
CA GLN A 108 25.56 19.44 19.79
C GLN A 108 27.01 19.92 19.68
N LEU A 109 27.52 20.15 18.48
CA LEU A 109 28.86 20.74 18.26
C LEU A 109 28.90 22.22 18.66
N ALA A 110 27.78 22.95 18.56
CA ALA A 110 27.68 24.35 18.95
C ALA A 110 27.54 24.55 20.48
N ASP A 111 26.86 23.64 21.19
CA ASP A 111 26.74 23.67 22.67
C ASP A 111 28.01 23.17 23.39
N ALA A 112 28.89 22.44 22.70
CA ALA A 112 30.15 21.93 23.25
C ALA A 112 31.32 22.93 23.18
N GLN A 113 31.09 24.13 22.64
CA GLN A 113 32.11 25.17 22.37
C GLN A 113 31.86 26.43 23.20
#